data_AF-A0A962W2E9-F1
#
_entry.id   AF-A0A962W2E9-F1
#
_cell.length_a   1.000
_cell.length_b   1.000
_cell.length_c   1.000
_cell.angle_alpha   90.00
_cell.angle_beta   90.00
_cell.angle_gamma   90.00
#
_symmetry.space_group_name_H-M   'P 1'
#
loop_
_entity.id
_entity.type
_entity.pdbx_description
1 polymer ?
#
loop_
_entity_poly.entity_id
_entity_poly.type
_entity_poly.pdbx_seq_one_letter_code
_entity_poly.pdbx_strand_id
1 'polypeptide(L)'
;VRMVRKTTQVTLLSSLVFFAVGFLVSKAFGFTSMEALLVGGAATFSSTIVGLKLLPTTMLHHQRTGEVIISILLMQDLLAIVLLLVVQGGANGGMQLVDIARLFVALPALIGFAWMVERYVLIRLIRKFDKIQEYIFLVTIGWCLGMAELAGLLGLSAEIGAFIAGVVLASSPIAMFIAESLKPLRDFFLVLFFFSLGAGFDISVIDKVILPALIVATAMMLLKPLVFRWLLLRTGESEKRSHEVGYRLGQMSEFSLLLAVLAFETGVIGAEASYLIQLSTLLTFLVSSYIVVLRFPTPIAVSDALRRD
;
A
#
# COMPACT_ATOMS: atom_id res chain seq x y z
N VAL A 1 1.36 -22.84 0.82
CA VAL A 1 1.54 -22.85 2.30
C VAL A 1 2.98 -22.54 2.74
N ARG A 2 4.01 -23.32 2.33
CA ARG A 2 5.41 -23.09 2.78
C ARG A 2 6.01 -21.74 2.36
N MET A 3 5.65 -21.24 1.17
CA MET A 3 6.08 -19.93 0.67
C MET A 3 5.43 -18.80 1.48
N VAL A 4 4.10 -18.83 1.63
CA VAL A 4 3.35 -17.87 2.45
C VAL A 4 3.94 -17.76 3.86
N ARG A 5 4.24 -18.89 4.53
CA ARG A 5 4.84 -18.88 5.88
C ARG A 5 6.19 -18.15 5.93
N LYS A 6 7.08 -18.38 4.96
CA LYS A 6 8.38 -17.69 4.89
C LYS A 6 8.19 -16.20 4.66
N THR A 7 7.33 -15.83 3.72
CA THR A 7 7.08 -14.43 3.39
C THR A 7 6.40 -13.68 4.52
N THR A 8 5.48 -14.31 5.26
CA THR A 8 4.87 -13.72 6.46
C THR A 8 5.92 -13.43 7.53
N GLN A 9 6.87 -14.34 7.78
CA GLN A 9 7.94 -14.09 8.74
C GLN A 9 8.85 -12.93 8.32
N VAL A 10 9.24 -12.89 7.04
CA VAL A 10 10.03 -11.77 6.48
C VAL A 10 9.28 -10.46 6.66
N THR A 11 8.00 -10.44 6.32
CA THR A 11 7.16 -9.23 6.38
C THR A 11 7.00 -8.74 7.81
N LEU A 12 6.67 -9.60 8.76
CA LEU A 12 6.49 -9.19 10.16
C LEU A 12 7.80 -8.69 10.79
N LEU A 13 8.91 -9.40 10.57
CA LEU A 13 10.21 -8.99 11.10
C LEU A 13 10.70 -7.69 10.48
N SER A 14 10.58 -7.53 9.15
CA SER A 14 10.98 -6.28 8.50
C SER A 14 10.10 -5.11 8.95
N SER A 15 8.79 -5.34 9.08
CA SER A 15 7.83 -4.35 9.57
C SER A 15 8.19 -3.85 10.97
N LEU A 16 8.53 -4.74 11.90
CA LEU A 16 8.95 -4.36 13.26
C LEU A 16 10.20 -3.48 13.25
N VAL A 17 11.18 -3.79 12.39
CA VAL A 17 12.41 -3.00 12.27
C VAL A 17 12.12 -1.62 11.72
N PHE A 18 11.35 -1.52 10.63
CA PHE A 18 11.04 -0.23 10.00
C PHE A 18 10.15 0.63 10.89
N PHE A 19 9.19 0.00 11.58
CA PHE A 19 8.37 0.62 12.59
C PHE A 19 9.21 1.23 13.71
N ALA A 20 10.14 0.44 14.28
CA ALA A 20 10.98 0.91 15.37
C ALA A 20 11.83 2.11 14.94
N VAL A 21 12.40 2.07 13.74
CA VAL A 21 13.22 3.18 13.22
C VAL A 21 12.37 4.43 12.99
N GLY A 22 11.22 4.32 12.32
CA GLY A 22 10.33 5.46 12.11
C GLY A 22 9.87 6.08 13.44
N PHE A 23 9.48 5.23 14.39
CA PHE A 23 9.09 5.65 15.74
C PHE A 23 10.21 6.39 16.47
N LEU A 24 11.41 5.81 16.51
CA LEU A 24 12.56 6.38 17.21
C LEU A 24 13.01 7.72 16.61
N VAL A 25 13.03 7.81 15.27
CA VAL A 25 13.35 9.07 14.58
C VAL A 25 12.30 10.12 14.94
N SER A 26 11.01 9.84 14.81
CA SER A 26 9.96 10.81 15.18
C SER A 26 10.02 11.22 16.64
N LYS A 27 10.24 10.29 17.58
CA LYS A 27 10.41 10.64 19.00
C LYS A 27 11.62 11.56 19.23
N ALA A 28 12.72 11.35 18.52
CA ALA A 28 13.92 12.19 18.64
C ALA A 28 13.66 13.63 18.18
N PHE A 29 12.72 13.84 17.25
CA PHE A 29 12.30 15.16 16.78
C PHE A 29 11.15 15.78 17.60
N GLY A 30 10.79 15.19 18.73
CA GLY A 30 9.82 15.78 19.67
C GLY A 30 8.35 15.49 19.37
N PHE A 31 8.05 14.64 18.37
CA PHE A 31 6.68 14.21 18.10
C PHE A 31 6.09 13.44 19.30
N THR A 32 4.77 13.56 19.46
CA THR A 32 4.04 12.84 20.50
C THR A 32 4.16 11.33 20.29
N SER A 33 3.88 10.54 21.33
CA SER A 33 3.98 9.09 21.20
C SER A 33 2.98 8.53 20.19
N MET A 34 1.78 9.11 20.09
CA MET A 34 0.79 8.70 19.09
C MET A 34 1.27 9.01 17.67
N GLU A 35 1.78 10.22 17.42
CA GLU A 35 2.35 10.60 16.13
C GLU A 35 3.51 9.69 15.74
N ALA A 36 4.44 9.41 16.66
CA ALA A 36 5.55 8.52 16.39
C ALA A 36 5.11 7.08 16.08
N LEU A 37 4.05 6.57 16.72
CA LEU A 37 3.46 5.26 16.39
C LEU A 37 2.95 5.24 14.95
N LEU A 38 2.26 6.30 14.52
CA LEU A 38 1.74 6.38 13.15
C LEU A 38 2.85 6.59 12.12
N VAL A 39 3.90 7.36 12.43
CA VAL A 39 5.05 7.47 11.52
C VAL A 39 5.77 6.13 11.38
N GLY A 40 6.00 5.40 12.48
CA GLY A 40 6.55 4.05 12.44
C GLY A 40 5.67 3.10 11.63
N GLY A 41 4.35 3.17 11.84
CA GLY A 41 3.37 2.39 11.08
C GLY A 41 3.45 2.69 9.58
N ALA A 42 3.42 3.97 9.21
CA ALA A 42 3.55 4.43 7.83
C ALA A 42 4.86 4.01 7.17
N ALA A 43 5.97 4.00 7.91
CA ALA A 43 7.29 3.62 7.41
C ALA A 43 7.40 2.14 7.04
N THR A 44 6.52 1.29 7.60
CA THR A 44 6.50 -0.15 7.36
C THR A 44 6.16 -0.51 5.92
N PHE A 45 5.19 0.19 5.34
CA PHE A 45 4.59 -0.19 4.06
C PHE A 45 5.51 0.12 2.88
N SER A 46 5.48 -0.72 1.85
CA SER A 46 6.18 -0.49 0.58
C SER A 46 5.17 -0.31 -0.56
N SER A 47 5.50 0.56 -1.51
CA SER A 47 4.60 0.88 -2.64
C SER A 47 4.49 -0.25 -3.65
N THR A 48 3.26 -0.57 -4.03
CA THR A 48 2.95 -1.49 -5.14
C THR A 48 3.27 -0.86 -6.49
N ILE A 49 3.11 0.46 -6.66
CA ILE A 49 3.45 1.16 -7.91
C ILE A 49 4.94 0.99 -8.22
N VAL A 50 5.83 1.36 -7.29
CA VAL A 50 7.28 1.27 -7.56
C VAL A 50 7.76 -0.19 -7.54
N GLY A 51 7.20 -1.02 -6.65
CA GLY A 51 7.62 -2.41 -6.48
C GLY A 51 7.21 -3.35 -7.62
N LEU A 52 5.99 -3.20 -8.16
CA LEU A 52 5.44 -4.09 -9.19
C LEU A 52 5.33 -3.44 -10.56
N LYS A 53 4.93 -2.15 -10.67
CA LYS A 53 4.73 -1.52 -12.00
C LYS A 53 6.04 -1.35 -12.77
N LEU A 54 7.17 -1.21 -12.06
CA LEU A 54 8.51 -1.15 -12.64
C LEU A 54 9.15 -2.53 -12.83
N LEU A 55 8.46 -3.62 -12.48
CA LEU A 55 8.92 -4.99 -12.72
C LEU A 55 8.55 -5.40 -14.16
N PRO A 56 9.47 -6.03 -14.92
CA PRO A 56 9.14 -6.60 -16.23
C PRO A 56 8.00 -7.62 -16.13
N THR A 57 7.11 -7.70 -17.13
CA THR A 57 5.95 -8.59 -17.11
C THR A 57 6.36 -10.06 -17.07
N THR A 58 7.46 -10.40 -17.74
CA THR A 58 8.12 -11.71 -17.68
C THR A 58 8.53 -12.11 -16.26
N MET A 59 9.00 -11.15 -15.45
CA MET A 59 9.36 -11.37 -14.04
C MET A 59 8.13 -11.42 -13.12
N LEU A 60 7.06 -10.71 -13.49
CA LEU A 60 5.81 -10.65 -12.74
C LEU A 60 5.03 -11.98 -12.82
N HIS A 61 4.96 -12.58 -14.01
CA HIS A 61 4.12 -13.78 -14.24
C HIS A 61 4.87 -15.11 -14.15
N HIS A 62 6.19 -15.13 -14.35
CA HIS A 62 6.94 -16.38 -14.50
C HIS A 62 8.14 -16.54 -13.57
N GLN A 63 8.43 -15.54 -12.72
CA GLN A 63 9.59 -15.61 -11.83
C GLN A 63 9.22 -15.56 -10.35
N ARG A 64 10.00 -16.33 -9.58
CA ARG A 64 9.96 -16.36 -8.11
C ARG A 64 10.09 -14.97 -7.47
N THR A 65 10.77 -14.04 -8.12
CA THR A 65 10.92 -12.65 -7.68
C THR A 65 9.57 -11.94 -7.58
N GLY A 66 8.72 -12.06 -8.61
CA GLY A 66 7.37 -11.47 -8.61
C GLY A 66 6.49 -12.07 -7.51
N GLU A 67 6.50 -13.40 -7.37
CA GLU A 67 5.75 -14.10 -6.30
C GLU A 67 6.11 -13.59 -4.90
N VAL A 68 7.40 -13.41 -4.61
CA VAL A 68 7.89 -12.92 -3.30
C VAL A 68 7.44 -11.48 -3.07
N ILE A 69 7.64 -10.59 -4.05
CA ILE A 69 7.24 -9.18 -3.94
C ILE A 69 5.74 -9.06 -3.71
N ILE A 70 4.91 -9.72 -4.54
CA ILE A 70 3.45 -9.71 -4.40
C ILE A 70 3.04 -10.21 -3.02
N SER A 71 3.64 -11.30 -2.55
CA SER A 71 3.31 -11.89 -1.25
C SER A 71 3.66 -10.97 -0.08
N ILE A 72 4.78 -10.24 -0.13
CA ILE A 72 5.14 -9.25 0.90
C ILE A 72 4.16 -8.08 0.86
N LEU A 73 3.92 -7.51 -0.32
CA LEU A 73 3.05 -6.35 -0.50
C LEU A 73 1.61 -6.64 -0.04
N LEU A 74 1.04 -7.80 -0.42
CA LEU A 74 -0.29 -8.19 0.05
C LEU A 74 -0.37 -8.30 1.58
N MET A 75 0.66 -8.84 2.23
CA MET A 75 0.69 -8.90 3.69
C MET A 75 0.84 -7.51 4.32
N GLN A 76 1.60 -6.60 3.70
CA GLN A 76 1.73 -5.22 4.15
C GLN A 76 0.44 -4.42 3.98
N ASP A 77 -0.27 -4.59 2.87
CA ASP A 77 -1.56 -3.93 2.62
C ASP A 77 -2.60 -4.37 3.66
N LEU A 78 -2.60 -5.65 4.05
CA LEU A 78 -3.43 -6.14 5.15
C LEU A 78 -3.07 -5.49 6.50
N LEU A 79 -1.77 -5.34 6.80
CA LEU A 79 -1.32 -4.63 8.00
C LEU A 79 -1.71 -3.15 7.96
N ALA A 80 -1.67 -2.52 6.77
CA ALA A 80 -2.10 -1.14 6.58
C ALA A 80 -3.59 -0.97 6.88
N ILE A 81 -4.43 -1.88 6.38
CA ILE A 81 -5.87 -1.89 6.69
C ILE A 81 -6.11 -2.00 8.19
N VAL A 82 -5.40 -2.91 8.89
CA VAL A 82 -5.51 -3.02 10.34
C VAL A 82 -5.13 -1.72 11.03
N LEU A 83 -4.07 -1.04 10.57
CA LEU A 83 -3.64 0.23 11.15
C LEU A 83 -4.66 1.37 10.90
N LEU A 84 -5.23 1.45 9.69
CA LEU A 84 -6.30 2.39 9.36
C LEU A 84 -7.52 2.20 10.27
N LEU A 85 -7.92 0.94 10.51
CA LEU A 85 -9.01 0.61 11.43
C LEU A 85 -8.72 1.06 12.87
N VAL A 86 -7.49 0.87 13.34
CA VAL A 86 -7.07 1.29 14.69
C VAL A 86 -7.12 2.81 14.83
N VAL A 87 -6.66 3.56 13.82
CA VAL A 87 -6.73 5.03 13.81
C VAL A 87 -8.19 5.49 13.85
N GLN A 88 -9.04 4.92 13.00
CA GLN A 88 -10.45 5.27 12.93
C GLN A 88 -11.19 4.97 14.25
N GLY A 89 -10.90 3.84 14.89
CA GLY A 89 -11.48 3.48 16.19
C GLY A 89 -10.93 4.30 17.37
N GLY A 90 -9.71 4.84 17.25
CA GLY A 90 -9.09 5.67 18.28
C GLY A 90 -9.59 7.12 18.31
N ALA A 91 -10.07 7.63 17.18
CA ALA A 91 -10.51 9.01 17.00
C ALA A 91 -11.75 9.40 17.83
N ASN A 92 -12.62 8.44 18.16
CA ASN A 92 -13.91 8.69 18.83
C ASN A 92 -13.81 8.90 20.36
N GLY A 93 -12.68 9.39 20.88
CA GLY A 93 -12.52 9.70 22.31
C GLY A 93 -12.19 8.48 23.19
N GLY A 94 -11.52 7.48 22.61
CA GLY A 94 -11.15 6.24 23.27
C GLY A 94 -11.81 5.04 22.60
N MET A 95 -11.15 3.88 22.70
CA MET A 95 -11.63 2.64 22.10
C MET A 95 -12.82 2.12 22.92
N GLN A 96 -14.00 2.69 22.72
CA GLN A 96 -15.21 2.14 23.32
C GLN A 96 -15.37 0.71 22.82
N LEU A 97 -15.68 -0.22 23.73
CA LEU A 97 -15.88 -1.63 23.36
C LEU A 97 -16.89 -1.79 22.21
N VAL A 98 -17.83 -0.84 22.09
CA VAL A 98 -18.83 -0.77 21.03
C VAL A 98 -18.21 -0.47 19.67
N ASP A 99 -17.26 0.47 19.59
CA ASP A 99 -16.58 0.81 18.32
C ASP A 99 -15.69 -0.35 17.86
N ILE A 100 -14.96 -0.97 18.79
CA ILE A 100 -14.18 -2.18 18.51
C ILE A 100 -15.09 -3.30 18.02
N ALA A 101 -16.17 -3.59 18.75
CA ALA A 101 -17.12 -4.63 18.39
C ALA A 101 -17.75 -4.36 17.02
N ARG A 102 -18.06 -3.09 16.71
CA ARG A 102 -18.55 -2.69 15.39
C ARG A 102 -17.54 -2.99 14.30
N LEU A 103 -16.26 -2.70 14.47
CA LEU A 103 -15.21 -3.02 13.49
C LEU A 103 -15.05 -4.54 13.30
N PHE A 104 -15.07 -5.31 14.40
CA PHE A 104 -14.98 -6.78 14.35
C PHE A 104 -16.18 -7.45 13.67
N VAL A 105 -17.34 -6.79 13.62
CA VAL A 105 -18.52 -7.27 12.90
C VAL A 105 -18.57 -6.73 11.48
N ALA A 106 -18.30 -5.43 11.29
CA ALA A 106 -18.41 -4.74 10.02
C ALA A 106 -17.45 -5.30 8.97
N LEU A 107 -16.19 -5.57 9.34
CA LEU A 107 -15.20 -6.05 8.37
C LEU A 107 -15.54 -7.47 7.86
N PRO A 108 -15.79 -8.49 8.70
CA PRO A 108 -16.23 -9.80 8.21
C PRO A 108 -17.58 -9.75 7.50
N ALA A 109 -18.52 -8.89 7.93
CA ALA A 109 -19.79 -8.71 7.24
C ALA A 109 -19.59 -8.14 5.84
N LEU A 110 -18.75 -7.13 5.68
CA LEU A 110 -18.42 -6.53 4.39
C LEU A 110 -17.69 -7.54 3.48
N ILE A 111 -16.74 -8.31 4.01
CA ILE A 111 -16.04 -9.37 3.25
C ILE A 111 -17.03 -10.47 2.84
N GLY A 112 -17.90 -10.91 3.75
CA GLY A 112 -18.91 -11.94 3.49
C GLY A 112 -19.93 -11.49 2.45
N PHE A 113 -20.41 -10.25 2.56
CA PHE A 113 -21.25 -9.61 1.56
C PHE A 113 -20.54 -9.53 0.21
N ALA A 114 -19.28 -9.04 0.19
CA ALA A 114 -18.49 -8.91 -1.03
C ALA A 114 -18.37 -10.25 -1.76
N TRP A 115 -17.99 -11.28 -1.03
CA TRP A 115 -17.84 -12.64 -1.54
C TRP A 115 -19.17 -13.23 -2.04
N MET A 116 -20.26 -13.02 -1.30
CA MET A 116 -21.58 -13.51 -1.70
C MET A 116 -22.06 -12.83 -2.99
N VAL A 117 -21.96 -11.50 -3.07
CA VAL A 117 -22.40 -10.73 -4.24
C VAL A 117 -21.53 -11.05 -5.45
N GLU A 118 -20.22 -11.20 -5.27
CA GLU A 118 -19.34 -11.58 -6.38
C GLU A 118 -19.75 -12.94 -6.96
N ARG A 119 -19.94 -13.93 -6.09
CA ARG A 119 -20.21 -15.30 -6.51
C ARG A 119 -21.60 -15.47 -7.14
N TYR A 120 -22.61 -14.81 -6.60
CA TYR A 120 -24.00 -15.01 -7.01
C TYR A 120 -24.52 -13.97 -8.01
N VAL A 121 -23.93 -12.78 -8.04
CA VAL A 121 -24.39 -11.65 -8.87
C VAL A 121 -23.33 -11.28 -9.91
N LEU A 122 -22.13 -10.84 -9.50
CA LEU A 122 -21.15 -10.29 -10.44
C LEU A 122 -20.69 -11.32 -11.47
N ILE A 123 -20.29 -12.53 -11.07
CA ILE A 123 -19.88 -13.58 -12.01
C ILE A 123 -21.00 -13.91 -12.99
N ARG A 124 -22.27 -13.94 -12.53
CA ARG A 124 -23.42 -14.25 -13.39
C ARG A 124 -23.68 -13.12 -14.40
N LEU A 125 -23.62 -11.87 -13.95
CA LEU A 125 -23.78 -10.71 -14.82
C LEU A 125 -22.66 -10.66 -15.86
N ILE A 126 -21.41 -10.84 -15.43
CA ILE A 126 -20.26 -10.74 -16.34
C ILE A 126 -20.29 -11.88 -17.37
N ARG A 127 -20.63 -13.11 -16.98
CA ARG A 127 -20.80 -14.21 -17.95
C ARG A 127 -21.96 -13.99 -18.92
N LYS A 128 -23.01 -13.29 -18.51
CA LYS A 128 -24.18 -13.03 -19.37
C LYS A 128 -23.88 -11.98 -20.44
N PHE A 129 -23.00 -11.04 -20.15
CA PHE A 129 -22.68 -9.89 -20.99
C PHE A 129 -21.19 -9.86 -21.38
N ASP A 130 -20.53 -11.01 -21.41
CA ASP A 130 -19.09 -11.15 -21.68
C ASP A 130 -18.68 -10.63 -23.07
N LYS A 131 -19.64 -10.55 -23.99
CA LYS A 131 -19.47 -9.99 -25.34
C LYS A 131 -19.31 -8.47 -25.38
N ILE A 132 -19.76 -7.74 -24.35
CA ILE A 132 -19.74 -6.27 -24.32
C ILE A 132 -18.76 -5.82 -23.24
N GLN A 133 -17.57 -5.42 -23.68
CA GLN A 133 -16.45 -5.03 -22.81
C GLN A 133 -16.80 -3.82 -21.91
N GLU A 134 -17.55 -2.87 -22.44
CA GLU A 134 -18.02 -1.67 -21.75
C GLU A 134 -18.91 -2.01 -20.56
N TYR A 135 -19.68 -3.09 -20.65
CA TYR A 135 -20.54 -3.55 -19.56
C TYR A 135 -19.71 -4.03 -18.36
N ILE A 136 -18.66 -4.83 -18.63
CA ILE A 136 -17.75 -5.32 -17.59
C ILE A 136 -17.07 -4.15 -16.89
N PHE A 137 -16.63 -3.14 -17.66
CA PHE A 137 -16.03 -1.92 -17.12
C PHE A 137 -16.99 -1.17 -16.17
N LEU A 138 -18.22 -0.89 -16.62
CA LEU A 138 -19.22 -0.18 -15.82
C LEU A 138 -19.61 -0.94 -14.55
N VAL A 139 -19.85 -2.25 -14.66
CA VAL A 139 -20.19 -3.10 -13.51
C VAL A 139 -19.05 -3.13 -12.49
N THR A 140 -17.81 -3.22 -12.96
CA THR A 140 -16.65 -3.27 -12.07
C THR A 140 -16.44 -1.95 -11.33
N ILE A 141 -16.57 -0.81 -12.03
CA ILE A 141 -16.44 0.50 -11.37
C ILE A 141 -17.59 0.71 -10.38
N GLY A 142 -18.82 0.39 -10.80
CA GLY A 142 -19.99 0.46 -9.92
C GLY A 142 -19.83 -0.42 -8.68
N TRP A 143 -19.21 -1.60 -8.83
CA TRP A 143 -18.86 -2.47 -7.72
C TRP A 143 -17.84 -1.84 -6.77
N CYS A 144 -16.72 -1.35 -7.29
CA CYS A 144 -15.67 -0.74 -6.47
C CYS A 144 -16.17 0.49 -5.72
N LEU A 145 -16.89 1.40 -6.40
CA LEU A 145 -17.47 2.59 -5.78
C LEU A 145 -18.58 2.23 -4.79
N GLY A 146 -19.45 1.27 -5.14
CA GLY A 146 -20.51 0.80 -4.25
C GLY A 146 -19.96 0.17 -2.98
N MET A 147 -18.89 -0.63 -3.07
CA MET A 147 -18.23 -1.21 -1.91
C MET A 147 -17.50 -0.17 -1.05
N ALA A 148 -16.89 0.85 -1.67
CA ALA A 148 -16.29 1.97 -0.95
C ALA A 148 -17.35 2.75 -0.14
N GLU A 149 -18.50 3.05 -0.75
CA GLU A 149 -19.62 3.72 -0.08
C GLU A 149 -20.23 2.85 1.03
N LEU A 150 -20.45 1.57 0.77
CA LEU A 150 -20.94 0.61 1.78
C LEU A 150 -19.99 0.52 2.98
N ALA A 151 -18.68 0.55 2.76
CA ALA A 151 -17.70 0.59 3.84
C ALA A 151 -17.88 1.86 4.71
N GLY A 152 -18.05 3.02 4.07
CA GLY A 152 -18.36 4.28 4.75
C GLY A 152 -19.61 4.20 5.63
N LEU A 153 -20.71 3.63 5.11
CA LEU A 153 -21.96 3.42 5.87
C LEU A 153 -21.79 2.50 7.08
N LEU A 154 -20.88 1.53 7.00
CA LEU A 154 -20.55 0.64 8.11
C LEU A 154 -19.60 1.27 9.14
N GLY A 155 -19.07 2.47 8.87
CA GLY A 155 -18.09 3.16 9.70
C GLY A 155 -16.65 2.69 9.45
N LEU A 156 -16.39 2.12 8.28
CA LEU A 156 -15.06 1.77 7.79
C LEU A 156 -14.60 2.83 6.78
N SER A 157 -13.30 2.90 6.52
CA SER A 157 -12.76 3.82 5.52
C SER A 157 -13.10 3.36 4.09
N ALA A 158 -13.25 4.30 3.16
CA ALA A 158 -13.61 4.01 1.77
C ALA A 158 -12.56 3.13 1.07
N GLU A 159 -11.29 3.30 1.44
CA GLU A 159 -10.14 2.54 0.96
C GLU A 159 -10.26 1.06 1.29
N ILE A 160 -10.77 0.73 2.48
CA ILE A 160 -11.00 -0.66 2.90
C ILE A 160 -12.07 -1.30 2.02
N GLY A 161 -13.16 -0.58 1.74
CA GLY A 161 -14.21 -1.03 0.82
C GLY A 161 -13.69 -1.29 -0.59
N ALA A 162 -12.94 -0.34 -1.14
CA ALA A 162 -12.33 -0.45 -2.46
C ALA A 162 -11.32 -1.61 -2.54
N PHE A 163 -10.51 -1.82 -1.49
CA PHE A 163 -9.55 -2.92 -1.42
C PHE A 163 -10.26 -4.28 -1.40
N ILE A 164 -11.27 -4.46 -0.54
CA ILE A 164 -12.05 -5.70 -0.47
C ILE A 164 -12.72 -6.00 -1.81
N ALA A 165 -13.30 -4.98 -2.46
CA ALA A 165 -13.91 -5.10 -3.78
C ALA A 165 -12.94 -5.68 -4.81
N GLY A 166 -11.71 -5.16 -4.84
CA GLY A 166 -10.64 -5.61 -5.73
C GLY A 166 -10.16 -7.03 -5.41
N VAL A 167 -9.91 -7.34 -4.13
CA VAL A 167 -9.42 -8.66 -3.70
C VAL A 167 -10.42 -9.77 -4.03
N VAL A 168 -11.72 -9.53 -3.85
CA VAL A 168 -12.75 -10.51 -4.18
C VAL A 168 -12.83 -10.77 -5.69
N LEU A 169 -12.65 -9.73 -6.52
CA LEU A 169 -12.58 -9.88 -7.98
C LEU A 169 -11.27 -10.49 -8.47
N ALA A 170 -10.18 -10.39 -7.72
CA ALA A 170 -8.86 -10.90 -8.12
C ALA A 170 -8.82 -12.42 -8.32
N SER A 171 -9.74 -13.17 -7.69
CA SER A 171 -9.89 -14.62 -7.91
C SER A 171 -10.71 -15.00 -9.16
N SER A 172 -11.30 -14.03 -9.83
CA SER A 172 -12.19 -14.26 -10.98
C SER A 172 -11.40 -14.49 -12.28
N PRO A 173 -11.86 -15.36 -13.21
CA PRO A 173 -11.17 -15.61 -14.49
C PRO A 173 -10.97 -14.35 -15.36
N ILE A 174 -11.80 -13.34 -15.16
CA ILE A 174 -11.82 -12.06 -15.86
C ILE A 174 -10.96 -10.98 -15.17
N ALA A 175 -10.27 -11.30 -14.06
CA ALA A 175 -9.52 -10.34 -13.26
C ALA A 175 -8.46 -9.57 -14.08
N MET A 176 -7.79 -10.25 -15.02
CA MET A 176 -6.81 -9.59 -15.90
C MET A 176 -7.47 -8.57 -16.82
N PHE A 177 -8.59 -8.92 -17.44
CA PHE A 177 -9.35 -8.01 -18.29
C PHE A 177 -9.83 -6.78 -17.52
N ILE A 178 -10.32 -6.98 -16.29
CA ILE A 178 -10.70 -5.90 -15.37
C ILE A 178 -9.50 -4.99 -15.08
N ALA A 179 -8.35 -5.56 -14.72
CA ALA A 179 -7.15 -4.81 -14.38
C ALA A 179 -6.64 -3.97 -15.57
N GLU A 180 -6.73 -4.49 -16.80
CA GLU A 180 -6.38 -3.76 -18.02
C GLU A 180 -7.39 -2.65 -18.33
N SER A 181 -8.69 -2.94 -18.21
CA SER A 181 -9.76 -1.97 -18.49
C SER A 181 -9.75 -0.78 -17.53
N LEU A 182 -9.41 -1.01 -16.26
CA LEU A 182 -9.31 0.05 -15.24
C LEU A 182 -7.96 0.78 -15.23
N LYS A 183 -6.97 0.30 -15.99
CA LYS A 183 -5.62 0.87 -16.01
C LYS A 183 -5.61 2.38 -16.32
N PRO A 184 -6.35 2.91 -17.31
CA PRO A 184 -6.34 4.34 -17.60
C PRO A 184 -6.92 5.17 -16.46
N LEU A 185 -8.02 4.72 -15.83
CA LEU A 185 -8.63 5.42 -14.69
C LEU A 185 -7.70 5.43 -13.48
N ARG A 186 -7.11 4.28 -13.14
CA ARG A 186 -6.15 4.19 -12.05
C ARG A 186 -5.00 5.16 -12.27
N ASP A 187 -4.40 5.16 -13.46
CA ASP A 187 -3.25 6.01 -13.75
C ASP A 187 -3.64 7.51 -13.73
N PHE A 188 -4.83 7.87 -14.22
CA PHE A 188 -5.37 9.23 -14.14
C PHE A 188 -5.61 9.68 -12.69
N PHE A 189 -6.31 8.89 -11.88
CA PHE A 189 -6.60 9.23 -10.49
C PHE A 189 -5.37 9.21 -9.60
N LEU A 190 -4.36 8.38 -9.89
CA LEU A 190 -3.08 8.44 -9.18
C LEU A 190 -2.38 9.78 -9.38
N VAL A 191 -2.35 10.31 -10.61
CA VAL A 191 -1.80 11.63 -10.88
C VAL A 191 -2.56 12.71 -10.12
N LEU A 192 -3.90 12.67 -10.16
CA LEU A 192 -4.74 13.61 -9.41
C LEU A 192 -4.53 13.50 -7.89
N PHE A 193 -4.39 12.29 -7.35
CA PHE A 193 -4.14 12.05 -5.93
C PHE A 193 -2.83 12.69 -5.48
N PHE A 194 -1.71 12.42 -6.17
CA PHE A 194 -0.43 13.03 -5.83
C PHE A 194 -0.43 14.55 -6.03
N PHE A 195 -1.09 15.03 -7.08
CA PHE A 195 -1.25 16.47 -7.32
C PHE A 195 -2.04 17.12 -6.18
N SER A 196 -3.15 16.53 -5.75
CA SER A 196 -3.99 17.05 -4.67
C SER A 196 -3.25 17.07 -3.33
N LEU A 197 -2.48 16.01 -3.01
CA LEU A 197 -1.65 15.99 -1.81
C LEU A 197 -0.59 17.09 -1.83
N GLY A 198 0.08 17.29 -2.96
CA GLY A 198 1.06 18.37 -3.11
C GLY A 198 0.43 19.76 -3.02
N ALA A 199 -0.75 19.96 -3.62
CA ALA A 199 -1.47 21.23 -3.59
C ALA A 199 -2.07 21.56 -2.22
N GLY A 200 -2.43 20.55 -1.43
CA GLY A 200 -2.93 20.71 -0.05
C GLY A 200 -1.82 20.88 1.00
N PHE A 201 -0.55 20.88 0.58
CA PHE A 201 0.58 21.02 1.48
C PHE A 201 0.78 22.48 1.91
N ASP A 202 0.65 22.76 3.19
CA ASP A 202 0.95 24.09 3.73
C ASP A 202 2.45 24.31 3.81
N ILE A 203 2.96 25.15 2.90
CA ILE A 203 4.39 25.48 2.78
C ILE A 203 4.92 26.12 4.06
N SER A 204 4.09 26.78 4.87
CA SER A 204 4.53 27.41 6.12
C SER A 204 5.04 26.41 7.16
N VAL A 205 4.65 25.13 7.05
CA VAL A 205 5.03 24.06 7.98
C VAL A 205 6.31 23.32 7.53
N ILE A 206 6.78 23.56 6.30
CA ILE A 206 7.84 22.77 5.66
C ILE A 206 9.16 22.78 6.46
N ASP A 207 9.54 23.93 7.03
CA ASP A 207 10.82 24.12 7.73
C ASP A 207 10.93 23.22 8.97
N LYS A 208 9.79 22.89 9.58
CA LYS A 208 9.73 22.02 10.76
C LYS A 208 9.81 20.54 10.40
N VAL A 209 9.29 20.15 9.23
CA VAL A 209 9.12 18.75 8.84
C VAL A 209 10.15 18.25 7.84
N ILE A 210 10.83 19.15 7.11
CA ILE A 210 11.73 18.76 6.01
C ILE A 210 12.93 17.94 6.50
N LEU A 211 13.58 18.36 7.59
CA LEU A 211 14.71 17.65 8.15
C LEU A 211 14.32 16.26 8.67
N PRO A 212 13.29 16.09 9.53
CA PRO A 212 12.89 14.76 9.97
C PRO A 212 12.36 13.90 8.81
N ALA A 213 11.65 14.48 7.84
CA ALA A 213 11.20 13.75 6.65
C ALA A 213 12.36 13.23 5.80
N LEU A 214 13.40 14.04 5.58
CA LEU A 214 14.62 13.62 4.88
C LEU A 214 15.34 12.48 5.61
N ILE A 215 15.41 12.54 6.94
CA ILE A 215 16.05 11.51 7.75
C ILE A 215 15.24 10.21 7.69
N VAL A 216 13.90 10.27 7.85
CA VAL A 216 13.04 9.09 7.73
C VAL A 216 13.15 8.49 6.33
N ALA A 217 13.05 9.30 5.27
CA ALA A 217 13.15 8.85 3.89
C ALA A 217 14.50 8.17 3.62
N THR A 218 15.61 8.82 4.00
CA THR A 218 16.96 8.27 3.82
C THR A 218 17.16 7.00 4.63
N ALA A 219 16.71 6.98 5.89
CA ALA A 219 16.79 5.80 6.74
C ALA A 219 16.02 4.63 6.12
N MET A 220 14.79 4.84 5.63
CA MET A 220 14.01 3.79 4.98
C MET A 220 14.68 3.30 3.70
N MET A 221 15.16 4.20 2.85
CA MET A 221 15.80 3.84 1.59
C MET A 221 17.12 3.07 1.76
N LEU A 222 17.83 3.26 2.87
CA LEU A 222 19.04 2.50 3.19
C LEU A 222 18.71 1.19 3.92
N LEU A 223 17.84 1.25 4.93
CA LEU A 223 17.57 0.10 5.79
C LEU A 223 16.68 -0.94 5.13
N LYS A 224 15.64 -0.54 4.39
CA LYS A 224 14.72 -1.50 3.77
C LYS A 224 15.44 -2.46 2.83
N PRO A 225 16.30 -2.01 1.88
CA PRO A 225 17.03 -2.93 1.03
C PRO A 225 17.94 -3.88 1.79
N LEU A 226 18.62 -3.40 2.84
CA LEU A 226 19.53 -4.21 3.66
C LEU A 226 18.77 -5.27 4.47
N VAL A 227 17.69 -4.88 5.14
CA VAL A 227 16.87 -5.76 5.98
C VAL A 227 16.15 -6.81 5.14
N PHE A 228 15.53 -6.41 4.02
CA PHE A 228 14.90 -7.37 3.12
C PHE A 228 15.92 -8.35 2.53
N ARG A 229 17.07 -7.85 2.05
CA ARG A 229 18.14 -8.71 1.53
C ARG A 229 18.56 -9.75 2.56
N TRP A 230 18.85 -9.31 3.79
CA TRP A 230 19.30 -10.20 4.86
C TRP A 230 18.23 -11.23 5.27
N LEU A 231 16.97 -10.82 5.42
CA LEU A 231 15.86 -11.71 5.78
C LEU A 231 15.60 -12.75 4.68
N LEU A 232 15.59 -12.32 3.41
CA LEU A 232 15.33 -13.20 2.28
C LEU A 232 16.42 -14.25 2.11
N LEU A 233 17.69 -13.86 2.26
CA LEU A 233 18.83 -14.79 2.29
C LEU A 233 18.66 -15.87 3.36
N ARG A 234 18.25 -15.50 4.59
CA ARG A 234 17.99 -16.46 5.68
C ARG A 234 16.85 -17.42 5.39
N THR A 235 15.90 -17.02 4.56
CA THR A 235 14.80 -17.90 4.11
C THR A 235 15.16 -18.79 2.92
N GLY A 236 16.39 -18.68 2.39
CA GLY A 236 16.92 -19.49 1.29
C GLY A 236 16.69 -18.92 -0.11
N GLU A 237 16.39 -17.63 -0.22
CA GLU A 237 16.34 -16.94 -1.52
C GLU A 237 17.76 -16.61 -2.01
N SER A 238 17.95 -16.50 -3.34
CA SER A 238 19.29 -16.23 -3.90
C SER A 238 19.75 -14.80 -3.61
N GLU A 239 21.07 -14.59 -3.56
CA GLU A 239 21.69 -13.28 -3.34
C GLU A 239 21.20 -12.22 -4.31
N LYS A 240 21.24 -12.51 -5.61
CA LYS A 240 20.79 -11.60 -6.67
C LYS A 240 19.33 -11.19 -6.50
N ARG A 241 18.45 -12.16 -6.18
CA ARG A 241 17.01 -11.92 -5.97
C ARG A 241 16.78 -11.10 -4.71
N SER A 242 17.41 -11.48 -3.60
CA SER A 242 17.26 -10.81 -2.31
C SER A 242 17.70 -9.35 -2.39
N HIS A 243 18.79 -9.08 -3.11
CA HIS A 243 19.26 -7.73 -3.38
C HIS A 243 18.26 -6.93 -4.23
N GLU A 244 17.79 -7.47 -5.35
CA GLU A 244 16.82 -6.78 -6.22
C GLU A 244 15.48 -6.50 -5.51
N VAL A 245 14.93 -7.49 -4.80
CA VAL A 245 13.68 -7.33 -4.03
C VAL A 245 13.85 -6.24 -2.96
N GLY A 246 14.98 -6.19 -2.28
CA GLY A 246 15.24 -5.18 -1.26
C GLY A 246 15.17 -3.76 -1.80
N TYR A 247 15.80 -3.47 -2.94
CA TYR A 247 15.74 -2.13 -3.56
C TYR A 247 14.35 -1.80 -4.10
N ARG A 248 13.66 -2.75 -4.73
CA ARG A 248 12.30 -2.54 -5.25
C ARG A 248 11.25 -2.31 -4.16
N LEU A 249 11.52 -2.73 -2.92
CA LEU A 249 10.67 -2.52 -1.75
C LEU A 249 11.20 -1.40 -0.82
N GLY A 250 12.21 -0.64 -1.25
CA GLY A 250 12.96 0.32 -0.44
C GLY A 250 12.21 1.60 -0.04
N GLN A 251 11.08 1.86 -0.69
CA GLN A 251 10.25 3.05 -0.52
C GLN A 251 9.15 2.86 0.52
N MET A 252 8.52 3.97 0.93
CA MET A 252 7.24 3.94 1.68
C MET A 252 6.08 3.58 0.73
N SER A 253 4.82 3.75 1.11
CA SER A 253 3.67 3.29 0.30
C SER A 253 2.60 4.36 0.09
N GLU A 254 1.74 4.17 -0.90
CA GLU A 254 0.53 4.97 -1.08
C GLU A 254 -0.38 4.86 0.17
N PHE A 255 -0.39 3.70 0.82
CA PHE A 255 -1.08 3.50 2.10
C PHE A 255 -0.50 4.36 3.23
N SER A 256 0.79 4.71 3.18
CA SER A 256 1.41 5.65 4.13
C SER A 256 0.78 7.04 3.99
N LEU A 257 0.48 7.47 2.76
CA LEU A 257 -0.18 8.76 2.48
C LEU A 257 -1.64 8.74 2.94
N LEU A 258 -2.37 7.68 2.61
CA LEU A 258 -3.76 7.50 3.04
C LEU A 258 -3.88 7.50 4.56
N LEU A 259 -2.98 6.81 5.26
CA LEU A 259 -2.92 6.83 6.72
C LEU A 259 -2.68 8.23 7.28
N ALA A 260 -1.77 9.00 6.67
CA ALA A 260 -1.46 10.35 7.12
C ALA A 260 -2.64 11.31 6.98
N VAL A 261 -3.39 11.20 5.88
CA VAL A 261 -4.61 11.99 5.64
C VAL A 261 -5.70 11.58 6.63
N LEU A 262 -6.01 10.28 6.72
CA LEU A 262 -7.04 9.77 7.62
C LEU A 262 -6.75 10.17 9.07
N ALA A 263 -5.52 9.99 9.54
CA ALA A 263 -5.14 10.31 10.92
C ALA A 263 -5.21 11.81 11.22
N PHE A 264 -4.98 12.65 10.21
CA PHE A 264 -5.13 14.10 10.35
C PHE A 264 -6.60 14.53 10.37
N GLU A 265 -7.41 14.03 9.43
CA GLU A 265 -8.85 14.33 9.36
C GLU A 265 -9.62 13.86 10.58
N THR A 266 -9.20 12.73 11.16
CA THR A 266 -9.77 12.18 12.39
C THR A 266 -9.20 12.83 13.67
N GLY A 267 -8.25 13.76 13.54
CA GLY A 267 -7.65 14.50 14.66
C GLY A 267 -6.71 13.67 15.55
N VAL A 268 -6.31 12.47 15.11
CA VAL A 268 -5.39 11.58 15.85
C VAL A 268 -3.95 12.13 15.86
N ILE A 269 -3.57 12.86 14.80
CA ILE A 269 -2.26 13.52 14.68
C ILE A 269 -2.38 14.97 14.21
N GLY A 270 -1.38 15.79 14.53
CA GLY A 270 -1.28 17.15 14.01
C GLY A 270 -0.81 17.22 12.56
N ALA A 271 -0.91 18.43 11.97
CA ALA A 271 -0.47 18.70 10.59
C ALA A 271 1.02 18.38 10.38
N GLU A 272 1.88 18.70 11.35
CA GLU A 272 3.33 18.45 11.27
C GLU A 272 3.64 16.95 11.07
N ALA A 273 2.96 16.07 11.82
CA ALA A 273 3.17 14.63 11.71
C ALA A 273 2.60 14.08 10.40
N SER A 274 1.44 14.56 9.96
CA SER A 274 0.85 14.17 8.68
C SER A 274 1.79 14.56 7.53
N TYR A 275 2.28 15.80 7.51
CA TYR A 275 3.21 16.29 6.51
C TYR A 275 4.58 15.60 6.53
N LEU A 276 5.07 15.20 7.71
CA LEU A 276 6.27 14.37 7.81
C LEU A 276 6.09 13.03 7.07
N ILE A 277 4.97 12.33 7.29
CA ILE A 277 4.68 11.05 6.61
C ILE A 277 4.54 11.29 5.10
N GLN A 278 3.81 12.33 4.69
CA GLN A 278 3.59 12.66 3.29
C GLN A 278 4.90 12.98 2.58
N LEU A 279 5.69 13.91 3.11
CA LEU A 279 6.93 14.36 2.51
C LEU A 279 7.97 13.24 2.47
N SER A 280 8.14 12.48 3.55
CA SER A 280 9.04 11.32 3.57
C SER A 280 8.64 10.29 2.50
N THR A 281 7.35 9.99 2.37
CA THR A 281 6.85 9.06 1.35
C THR A 281 7.13 9.56 -0.06
N LEU A 282 6.81 10.81 -0.37
CA LEU A 282 7.05 11.43 -1.68
C LEU A 282 8.55 11.44 -2.04
N LEU A 283 9.42 11.76 -1.08
CA LEU A 283 10.87 11.72 -1.26
C LEU A 283 11.34 10.30 -1.58
N THR A 284 10.84 9.29 -0.87
CA THR A 284 11.20 7.89 -1.18
C THR A 284 10.71 7.45 -2.56
N PHE A 285 9.53 7.90 -3.02
CA PHE A 285 9.02 7.60 -4.36
C PHE A 285 9.92 8.17 -5.44
N LEU A 286 10.29 9.45 -5.29
CA LEU A 286 11.17 10.13 -6.24
C LEU A 286 12.48 9.37 -6.35
N VAL A 287 13.22 9.24 -5.25
CA VAL A 287 14.58 8.70 -5.28
C VAL A 287 14.58 7.18 -5.58
N SER A 288 13.65 6.40 -5.02
CA SER A 288 13.58 4.95 -5.28
C SER A 288 13.30 4.66 -6.75
N SER A 289 12.40 5.42 -7.39
CA SER A 289 12.10 5.24 -8.83
C SER A 289 13.34 5.42 -9.69
N TYR A 290 14.15 6.46 -9.45
CA TYR A 290 15.43 6.63 -10.16
C TYR A 290 16.40 5.48 -9.89
N ILE A 291 16.56 5.06 -8.63
CA ILE A 291 17.45 3.94 -8.29
C ILE A 291 17.02 2.65 -8.99
N VAL A 292 15.73 2.33 -8.98
CA VAL A 292 15.19 1.10 -9.58
C VAL A 292 15.37 1.11 -11.09
N VAL A 293 15.02 2.21 -11.76
CA VAL A 293 15.11 2.35 -13.23
C VAL A 293 16.56 2.33 -13.72
N LEU A 294 17.50 2.92 -12.96
CA LEU A 294 18.90 3.02 -13.38
C LEU A 294 19.74 1.77 -13.04
N ARG A 295 19.33 0.95 -12.07
CA ARG A 295 20.14 -0.19 -11.59
C ARG A 295 19.55 -1.56 -11.86
N PHE A 296 18.25 -1.67 -12.12
CA PHE A 296 17.56 -2.96 -12.26
C PHE A 296 16.80 -3.05 -13.58
N PRO A 297 16.50 -4.26 -14.07
CA PRO A 297 15.78 -4.41 -15.31
C PRO A 297 14.35 -3.88 -15.19
N THR A 298 13.94 -2.95 -16.05
CA THR A 298 12.59 -2.37 -16.03
C THR A 298 12.09 -2.14 -17.46
N PRO A 299 10.76 -2.09 -17.69
CA PRO A 299 10.19 -1.80 -19.02
C PRO A 299 10.59 -0.42 -19.58
N ILE A 300 10.87 0.51 -18.68
CA ILE A 300 11.18 1.92 -18.98
C ILE A 300 12.65 2.28 -18.74
N ALA A 301 13.54 1.29 -18.62
CA ALA A 301 14.95 1.54 -18.40
C ALA A 301 15.55 2.36 -19.54
N VAL A 302 16.37 3.36 -19.20
CA VAL A 302 17.03 4.24 -20.18
C VAL A 302 18.14 3.50 -20.94
N SER A 303 18.75 2.48 -20.32
CA SER A 303 19.78 1.65 -20.95
C SER A 303 19.19 0.40 -21.58
N ASP A 304 19.55 0.11 -22.83
CA ASP A 304 19.13 -1.09 -23.55
C ASP A 304 19.51 -2.40 -22.82
N ALA A 305 20.58 -2.39 -22.01
CA ALA A 305 21.00 -3.56 -21.24
C ALA A 305 20.03 -3.91 -20.09
N LEU A 306 19.31 -2.90 -19.58
CA LEU A 306 18.34 -3.03 -18.48
C LEU A 306 16.89 -3.05 -18.99
N ARG A 307 16.64 -2.65 -20.24
CA ARG A 307 15.28 -2.63 -20.78
C ARG A 307 14.76 -4.05 -20.98
N ARG A 308 13.67 -4.39 -20.31
CA ARG A 308 13.01 -5.70 -20.39
C ARG A 308 11.51 -5.56 -20.27
N ASP A 309 10.80 -6.23 -21.17
CA ASP A 309 9.34 -6.32 -21.18
C ASP A 309 8.84 -7.66 -20.60
#